data_AF-A0A164PA99-F1
#
_entry.id   AF-A0A164PA99-F1
#
_cell.length_a   1.000
_cell.length_b   1.000
_cell.length_c   1.000
_cell.angle_alpha   90.00
_cell.angle_beta   90.00
_cell.angle_gamma   90.00
#
_symmetry.space_group_name_H-M   'P 1'
#
loop_
_entity.id
_entity.type
_entity.pdbx_description
1 polymer ?
#
loop_
_entity_poly.entity_id
_entity_poly.type
_entity_poly.pdbx_seq_one_letter_code
_entity_poly.pdbx_strand_id
1 'polypeptide(L)'
;MNDLKDFMNPPPYSQDDVDGKRANADAFESPTEITASTGIRTNFLKIQSEGDIKGSWGLDPSIHLPPLGVRPRVHPSLKFPWNLDIWSYKGNVEARINIVKGSHDNPRVAVMIWGQSSNVVRLTKEEGCPVWLDCASPGPLTVYIPRSFQGPFLTAHPRWDGQLTFGPGVENELTILREDAAPAFSSYFHGSYDPNEYLDARTWLGDVLSVGKGEKNTIRILYSD
;
A
#
# COMPACT_ATOMS: atom_id res chain seq x y z
N MET A 1 55.77 -21.56 -19.50
CA MET A 1 54.84 -22.63 -19.07
C MET A 1 55.10 -22.87 -17.59
N ASN A 2 54.03 -22.94 -16.80
CA ASN A 2 53.89 -22.98 -15.33
C ASN A 2 53.13 -21.73 -14.85
N ASP A 3 52.03 -21.79 -14.11
CA ASP A 3 51.08 -22.87 -13.85
C ASP A 3 49.84 -22.17 -13.26
N LEU A 4 48.69 -22.35 -13.89
CA LEU A 4 47.38 -21.80 -13.50
C LEU A 4 46.73 -22.74 -12.48
N LYS A 5 46.99 -22.61 -11.16
CA LYS A 5 46.33 -23.47 -10.15
C LYS A 5 46.13 -22.88 -8.74
N ASP A 6 45.83 -21.59 -8.56
CA ASP A 6 45.58 -21.04 -7.20
C ASP A 6 44.24 -20.31 -7.00
N PHE A 7 43.24 -20.50 -7.87
CA PHE A 7 41.92 -19.85 -7.72
C PHE A 7 40.78 -20.74 -7.18
N MET A 8 41.08 -21.90 -6.59
CA MET A 8 40.06 -22.85 -6.15
C MET A 8 40.30 -23.35 -4.72
N ASN A 9 40.40 -22.43 -3.75
CA ASN A 9 40.18 -22.75 -2.34
C ASN A 9 39.56 -21.53 -1.63
N PRO A 10 38.26 -21.53 -1.28
CA PRO A 10 37.72 -20.54 -0.36
C PRO A 10 38.33 -20.75 1.04
N PRO A 11 38.53 -19.69 1.84
CA PRO A 11 39.12 -19.82 3.17
C PRO A 11 38.23 -20.70 4.08
N PRO A 12 38.83 -21.46 5.02
CA PRO A 12 38.07 -22.33 5.90
C PRO A 12 37.17 -21.50 6.81
N TYR A 13 35.89 -21.88 6.90
CA TYR A 13 34.95 -21.31 7.86
C TYR A 13 35.43 -21.63 9.28
N SER A 14 35.80 -20.60 10.05
CA SER A 14 35.97 -20.72 11.48
C SER A 14 34.60 -20.89 12.14
N GLN A 15 34.24 -22.12 12.47
CA GLN A 15 33.37 -22.38 13.61
C GLN A 15 34.17 -22.04 14.86
N ASP A 16 33.86 -20.91 15.48
CA ASP A 16 33.90 -20.66 16.93
C ASP A 16 33.87 -19.14 17.18
N ASP A 17 32.67 -18.64 17.44
CA ASP A 17 32.42 -17.52 18.38
C ASP A 17 30.98 -17.69 18.87
N VAL A 18 30.83 -18.69 19.74
CA VAL A 18 29.70 -18.83 20.66
C VAL A 18 29.88 -17.79 21.77
N ASP A 19 28.78 -17.12 22.13
CA ASP A 19 28.63 -16.18 23.26
C ASP A 19 29.28 -14.79 23.15
N GLY A 20 28.55 -13.88 22.50
CA GLY A 20 28.77 -12.45 22.62
C GLY A 20 27.51 -11.65 22.32
N LYS A 21 26.73 -11.36 23.37
CA LYS A 21 25.58 -10.42 23.45
C LYS A 21 25.42 -9.52 22.20
N ARG A 22 24.62 -9.95 21.23
CA ARG A 22 24.06 -9.03 20.24
C ARG A 22 22.87 -8.32 20.87
N ALA A 23 23.00 -7.00 20.95
CA ALA A 23 21.96 -6.09 21.34
C ALA A 23 20.66 -6.41 20.59
N ASN A 24 19.57 -6.55 21.34
CA ASN A 24 18.20 -6.56 20.82
C ASN A 24 17.95 -5.23 20.08
N ALA A 25 18.15 -5.24 18.78
CA ALA A 25 17.49 -4.35 17.84
C ALA A 25 16.53 -5.23 17.02
N ASP A 26 15.32 -4.73 16.82
CA ASP A 26 14.19 -5.41 16.17
C ASP A 26 13.37 -6.34 17.09
N ALA A 27 12.92 -5.77 18.21
CA ALA A 27 11.60 -6.14 18.71
C ALA A 27 10.57 -5.78 17.63
N PHE A 28 10.16 -6.77 16.83
CA PHE A 28 8.92 -6.71 16.08
C PHE A 28 7.80 -6.53 17.10
N GLU A 29 7.32 -5.30 17.29
CA GLU A 29 6.03 -5.07 17.92
C GLU A 29 5.01 -5.87 17.12
N SER A 30 4.46 -6.91 17.76
CA SER A 30 3.35 -7.68 17.21
C SER A 30 2.20 -6.73 16.89
N PRO A 31 1.50 -6.90 15.75
CA PRO A 31 0.40 -6.03 15.40
C PRO A 31 -0.66 -6.13 16.48
N THR A 32 -0.89 -5.03 17.19
CA THR A 32 -2.04 -4.90 18.09
C THR A 32 -3.28 -5.08 17.23
N GLU A 33 -4.12 -6.07 17.56
CA GLU A 33 -5.42 -6.29 16.91
C GLU A 33 -6.16 -4.95 16.78
N ILE A 34 -6.28 -4.46 15.54
CA ILE A 34 -6.95 -3.21 15.24
C ILE A 34 -8.45 -3.49 15.38
N THR A 35 -8.96 -3.30 16.60
CA THR A 35 -10.39 -3.29 16.87
C THR A 35 -11.00 -2.17 16.02
N ALA A 36 -11.97 -2.53 15.17
CA ALA A 36 -12.69 -1.61 14.30
C ALA A 36 -13.05 -0.33 15.08
N SER A 37 -12.51 0.81 14.66
CA SER A 37 -12.66 2.04 15.44
C SER A 37 -14.14 2.36 15.65
N THR A 38 -14.59 2.42 16.90
CA THR A 38 -15.87 2.98 17.34
C THR A 38 -15.99 4.50 17.11
N GLY A 39 -15.17 5.05 16.21
CA GLY A 39 -15.05 6.47 15.93
C GLY A 39 -16.07 6.98 14.90
N ILE A 40 -16.04 8.30 14.70
CA ILE A 40 -16.81 9.01 13.67
C ILE A 40 -16.52 8.39 12.31
N ARG A 41 -17.59 7.95 11.64
CA ARG A 41 -17.54 7.39 10.29
C ARG A 41 -17.91 8.47 9.27
N THR A 42 -17.34 8.36 8.08
CA THR A 42 -17.66 9.26 6.96
C THR A 42 -17.63 8.53 5.63
N ASN A 43 -18.37 9.03 4.65
CA ASN A 43 -18.23 8.62 3.24
C ASN A 43 -17.45 9.65 2.41
N PHE A 44 -17.10 10.79 3.02
CA PHE A 44 -16.29 11.82 2.40
C PHE A 44 -15.51 12.61 3.44
N LEU A 45 -14.20 12.68 3.26
CA LEU A 45 -13.35 13.57 4.02
C LEU A 45 -12.19 14.05 3.15
N LYS A 46 -12.01 15.36 3.11
CA LYS A 46 -10.86 16.00 2.49
C LYS A 46 -10.03 16.69 3.55
N ILE A 47 -8.75 16.36 3.63
CA ILE A 47 -7.79 17.00 4.54
C ILE A 47 -6.66 17.56 3.69
N GLN A 48 -6.38 18.84 3.86
CA GLN A 48 -5.25 19.50 3.22
C GLN A 48 -4.47 20.25 4.29
N SER A 49 -3.17 20.00 4.37
CA SER A 49 -2.28 20.62 5.34
C SER A 49 -0.96 20.96 4.67
N GLU A 50 -0.34 22.07 5.11
CA GLU A 50 1.05 22.35 4.78
C GLU A 50 2.01 21.46 5.59
N GLY A 51 1.64 21.04 6.80
CA GLY A 51 2.45 20.22 7.69
C GLY A 51 1.95 18.79 7.82
N ASP A 52 2.45 18.09 8.83
CA ASP A 52 2.16 16.68 9.07
C ASP A 52 0.65 16.41 9.28
N ILE A 53 0.21 15.24 8.80
CA ILE A 53 -1.14 14.73 9.02
C ILE A 53 -1.02 13.36 9.68
N LYS A 54 -1.59 13.22 10.89
CA LYS A 54 -1.70 11.95 11.59
C LYS A 54 -3.13 11.72 12.02
N GLY A 55 -3.70 10.56 11.71
CA GLY A 55 -5.08 10.27 12.08
C GLY A 55 -5.53 8.85 11.80
N SER A 56 -6.76 8.58 12.25
CA SER A 56 -7.48 7.34 12.04
C SER A 56 -8.90 7.66 11.57
N TRP A 57 -9.33 7.07 10.46
CA TRP A 57 -10.63 7.38 9.85
C TRP A 57 -11.40 6.11 9.50
N GLY A 58 -12.64 6.04 9.96
CA GLY A 58 -13.60 5.02 9.56
C GLY A 58 -14.36 5.45 8.31
N LEU A 59 -14.26 4.67 7.24
CA LEU A 59 -14.96 4.91 5.97
C LEU A 59 -16.16 3.98 5.86
N ASP A 60 -17.35 4.57 5.79
CA ASP A 60 -18.62 3.85 5.63
C ASP A 60 -19.27 4.30 4.32
N PRO A 61 -19.26 3.45 3.28
CA PRO A 61 -19.74 3.82 1.96
C PRO A 61 -21.27 4.06 1.90
N SER A 62 -22.03 3.65 2.92
CA SER A 62 -23.49 3.82 2.96
C SER A 62 -23.93 5.20 3.48
N ILE A 63 -23.02 5.97 4.07
CA ILE A 63 -23.34 7.32 4.54
C ILE A 63 -23.62 8.22 3.33
N HIS A 64 -24.83 8.75 3.26
CA HIS A 64 -25.22 9.67 2.19
C HIS A 64 -24.64 11.06 2.47
N LEU A 65 -23.98 11.64 1.46
CA LEU A 65 -23.42 12.97 1.55
C LEU A 65 -24.50 14.01 1.22
N PRO A 66 -24.60 15.12 1.97
CA PRO A 66 -25.50 16.20 1.62
C PRO A 66 -25.10 16.78 0.24
N PRO A 67 -26.05 16.95 -0.71
CA PRO A 67 -25.75 17.48 -2.05
C PRO A 67 -25.18 18.90 -2.04
N LEU A 68 -25.47 19.67 -0.99
CA LEU A 68 -25.06 21.04 -0.82
C LEU A 68 -23.86 21.11 0.15
N GLY A 69 -22.72 21.58 -0.34
CA GLY A 69 -21.53 21.87 0.47
C GLY A 69 -20.35 20.94 0.24
N VAL A 70 -20.57 19.76 -0.33
CA VAL A 70 -19.49 18.79 -0.62
C VAL A 70 -19.25 18.75 -2.13
N ARG A 71 -18.08 19.23 -2.57
CA ARG A 71 -17.60 19.08 -3.96
C ARG A 71 -16.45 18.09 -3.97
N PRO A 72 -16.73 16.78 -3.90
CA PRO A 72 -15.68 15.79 -3.84
C PRO A 72 -14.89 15.83 -5.15
N ARG A 73 -13.56 15.70 -5.04
CA ARG A 73 -12.76 15.42 -6.22
C ARG A 73 -13.17 14.04 -6.72
N VAL A 74 -13.41 13.93 -8.02
CA VAL A 74 -13.80 12.67 -8.66
C VAL A 74 -12.54 11.93 -9.08
N HIS A 75 -12.51 10.62 -8.86
CA HIS A 75 -11.43 9.77 -9.36
C HIS A 75 -11.41 9.85 -10.90
N PRO A 76 -10.26 10.20 -11.52
CA PRO A 76 -10.18 10.47 -12.96
C PRO A 76 -10.63 9.29 -13.83
N SER A 77 -10.25 8.06 -13.45
CA SER A 77 -10.60 6.84 -14.20
C SER A 77 -11.93 6.20 -13.81
N LEU A 78 -12.39 6.35 -12.56
CA LEU A 78 -13.50 5.56 -12.03
C LEU A 78 -14.82 6.33 -11.96
N LYS A 79 -14.80 7.65 -12.17
CA LYS A 79 -15.99 8.52 -12.20
C LYS A 79 -16.82 8.53 -10.90
N PHE A 80 -16.29 8.02 -9.79
CA PHE A 80 -16.86 8.15 -8.45
C PHE A 80 -15.94 8.99 -7.54
N PRO A 81 -16.47 9.65 -6.49
CA PRO A 81 -15.70 10.57 -5.64
C PRO A 81 -14.63 9.86 -4.80
N TRP A 82 -13.57 10.56 -4.45
CA TRP A 82 -12.66 10.13 -3.38
C TRP A 82 -13.38 10.22 -2.04
N ASN A 83 -13.60 9.09 -1.38
CA ASN A 83 -14.19 9.01 -0.04
C ASN A 83 -13.23 9.56 1.02
N LEU A 84 -11.92 9.41 0.80
CA LEU A 84 -10.88 10.04 1.61
C LEU A 84 -9.83 10.65 0.68
N ASP A 85 -9.56 11.95 0.86
CA ASP A 85 -8.63 12.72 0.04
C ASP A 85 -7.68 13.54 0.93
N ILE A 86 -6.49 12.99 1.21
CA ILE A 86 -5.49 13.57 2.13
C ILE A 86 -4.30 14.11 1.36
N TRP A 87 -3.96 15.37 1.62
CA TRP A 87 -2.81 16.07 1.03
C TRP A 87 -1.98 16.78 2.10
N SER A 88 -0.72 16.38 2.23
CA SER A 88 0.29 17.05 3.04
C SER A 88 1.39 17.66 2.16
N TYR A 89 1.37 18.99 1.98
CA TYR A 89 2.24 19.71 1.03
C TYR A 89 3.72 19.73 1.40
N LYS A 90 4.06 19.66 2.68
CA LYS A 90 5.47 19.62 3.14
C LYS A 90 5.72 18.57 4.22
N GLY A 91 4.67 18.01 4.81
CA GLY A 91 4.79 17.08 5.93
C GLY A 91 4.64 15.61 5.56
N ASN A 92 4.73 14.78 6.60
CA ASN A 92 4.49 13.35 6.60
C ASN A 92 2.99 13.06 6.72
N VAL A 93 2.57 11.89 6.23
CA VAL A 93 1.24 11.34 6.48
C VAL A 93 1.33 10.02 7.22
N GLU A 94 0.77 9.95 8.44
CA GLU A 94 0.52 8.69 9.16
C GLU A 94 -0.99 8.44 9.23
N ALA A 95 -1.49 7.60 8.31
CA ALA A 95 -2.91 7.34 8.14
C ALA A 95 -3.28 5.92 8.59
N ARG A 96 -4.31 5.79 9.42
CA ARG A 96 -5.03 4.54 9.68
C ARG A 96 -6.41 4.65 9.04
N ILE A 97 -6.74 3.73 8.15
CA ILE A 97 -7.98 3.73 7.36
C ILE A 97 -8.69 2.42 7.66
N ASN A 98 -9.91 2.52 8.17
CA ASN A 98 -10.74 1.35 8.47
C ASN A 98 -12.00 1.43 7.61
N ILE A 99 -12.18 0.49 6.69
CA ILE A 99 -13.38 0.44 5.84
C ILE A 99 -14.37 -0.53 6.47
N VAL A 100 -15.56 -0.03 6.78
CA VAL A 100 -16.63 -0.79 7.43
C VAL A 100 -17.75 -1.08 6.45
N LYS A 101 -18.45 -2.19 6.66
CA LYS A 101 -19.62 -2.57 5.87
C LYS A 101 -20.77 -1.60 6.14
N GLY A 102 -21.31 -1.05 5.07
CA GLY A 102 -22.56 -0.30 5.05
C GLY A 102 -23.76 -1.23 4.78
N SER A 103 -24.85 -0.65 4.27
CA SER A 103 -26.03 -1.38 3.80
C SER A 103 -25.75 -2.24 2.54
N HIS A 104 -26.65 -3.20 2.25
CA HIS A 104 -26.57 -4.35 1.34
C HIS A 104 -25.64 -4.31 0.10
N ASP A 105 -25.42 -3.16 -0.54
CA ASP A 105 -24.50 -3.00 -1.65
C ASP A 105 -23.37 -2.06 -1.19
N ASN A 106 -22.22 -2.59 -0.78
CA ASN A 106 -21.05 -1.78 -0.43
C ASN A 106 -20.36 -1.30 -1.71
N PRO A 107 -20.56 -0.05 -2.19
CA PRO A 107 -19.79 0.44 -3.32
C PRO A 107 -18.31 0.50 -2.94
N ARG A 108 -17.45 0.35 -3.96
CA ARG A 108 -16.01 0.48 -3.79
C ARG A 108 -15.65 1.86 -3.23
N VAL A 109 -14.84 1.86 -2.17
CA VAL A 109 -14.31 3.07 -1.53
C VAL A 109 -13.04 3.50 -2.27
N ALA A 110 -12.91 4.78 -2.62
CA ALA A 110 -11.68 5.35 -3.16
C ALA A 110 -10.97 6.23 -2.12
N VAL A 111 -9.68 5.97 -1.94
CA VAL A 111 -8.80 6.70 -1.03
C VAL A 111 -7.61 7.25 -1.79
N MET A 112 -7.34 8.54 -1.64
CA MET A 112 -6.10 9.18 -2.07
C MET A 112 -5.33 9.65 -0.85
N ILE A 113 -4.08 9.20 -0.75
CA ILE A 113 -3.08 9.72 0.18
C ILE A 113 -1.92 10.30 -0.61
N TRP A 114 -1.67 11.59 -0.41
CA TRP A 114 -0.46 12.23 -0.89
C TRP A 114 0.23 13.00 0.24
N GLY A 115 1.53 12.77 0.40
CA GLY A 115 2.36 13.50 1.35
C GLY A 115 3.76 13.67 0.77
N GLN A 116 4.39 14.81 1.05
CA GLN A 116 5.67 15.16 0.45
C GLN A 116 6.85 14.32 0.94
N SER A 117 6.80 13.88 2.21
CA SER A 117 7.95 13.32 2.93
C SER A 117 7.79 11.81 3.20
N SER A 118 7.95 11.34 4.43
CA SER A 118 7.79 9.93 4.78
C SER A 118 6.34 9.63 5.13
N ASN A 119 5.72 8.67 4.42
CA ASN A 119 4.32 8.34 4.62
C ASN A 119 4.14 6.89 5.08
N VAL A 120 3.24 6.69 6.03
CA VAL A 120 2.83 5.39 6.54
C VAL A 120 1.31 5.30 6.44
N VAL A 121 0.82 4.36 5.65
CA VAL A 121 -0.61 4.14 5.42
C VAL A 121 -0.96 2.74 5.88
N ARG A 122 -1.94 2.63 6.78
CA ARG A 122 -2.44 1.35 7.30
C ARG A 122 -3.90 1.20 6.93
N LEU A 123 -4.20 0.19 6.13
CA LEU A 123 -5.53 -0.14 5.69
C LEU A 123 -6.03 -1.38 6.46
N THR A 124 -7.23 -1.28 6.99
CA THR A 124 -8.06 -2.43 7.37
C THR A 124 -9.40 -2.31 6.65
N LYS A 125 -10.04 -3.45 6.37
CA LYS A 125 -11.36 -3.48 5.74
C LYS A 125 -12.16 -4.70 6.20
N GLU A 126 -13.46 -4.51 6.37
CA GLU A 126 -14.39 -5.62 6.53
C GLU A 126 -14.56 -6.39 5.20
N GLU A 127 -14.94 -7.67 5.30
CA GLU A 127 -15.16 -8.53 4.14
C GLU A 127 -16.25 -7.97 3.21
N GLY A 128 -16.05 -8.08 1.90
CA GLY A 128 -16.98 -7.53 0.90
C GLY A 128 -16.98 -6.00 0.80
N CYS A 129 -15.94 -5.34 1.32
CA CYS A 129 -15.73 -3.90 1.14
C CYS A 129 -14.52 -3.67 0.21
N PRO A 130 -14.73 -3.55 -1.12
CA PRO A 130 -13.63 -3.31 -2.04
C PRO A 130 -13.08 -1.89 -1.91
N VAL A 131 -11.77 -1.72 -2.11
CA VAL A 131 -11.10 -0.41 -2.01
C VAL A 131 -10.19 -0.12 -3.21
N TRP A 132 -10.23 1.12 -3.69
CA TRP A 132 -9.18 1.69 -4.52
C TRP A 132 -8.30 2.62 -3.66
N LEU A 133 -7.07 2.21 -3.39
CA LEU A 133 -6.10 2.96 -2.59
C LEU A 133 -4.99 3.53 -3.47
N ASP A 134 -5.01 4.85 -3.68
CA ASP A 134 -3.93 5.60 -4.32
C ASP A 134 -3.01 6.19 -3.23
N CYS A 135 -1.76 5.72 -3.16
CA CYS A 135 -0.75 6.25 -2.25
C CYS A 135 0.42 6.81 -3.05
N ALA A 136 0.71 8.10 -2.86
CA ALA A 136 1.80 8.77 -3.57
C ALA A 136 2.68 9.56 -2.59
N SER A 137 3.99 9.41 -2.76
CA SER A 137 5.00 10.18 -2.03
C SER A 137 6.25 10.35 -2.87
N PRO A 138 6.88 11.53 -2.91
CA PRO A 138 8.27 11.69 -3.32
C PRO A 138 9.26 11.05 -2.36
N GLY A 139 8.94 11.00 -1.06
CA GLY A 139 9.76 10.34 -0.03
C GLY A 139 9.36 8.88 0.20
N PRO A 140 9.92 8.23 1.25
CA PRO A 140 9.59 6.85 1.57
C PRO A 140 8.10 6.64 1.83
N LEU A 141 7.57 5.50 1.39
CA LEU A 141 6.17 5.12 1.55
C LEU A 141 6.09 3.70 2.09
N THR A 142 5.44 3.51 3.24
CA THR A 142 5.08 2.18 3.73
C THR A 142 3.56 2.03 3.71
N VAL A 143 3.06 1.03 3.00
CA VAL A 143 1.63 0.69 2.94
C VAL A 143 1.43 -0.66 3.61
N TYR A 144 0.55 -0.70 4.60
CA TYR A 144 0.08 -1.92 5.23
C TYR A 144 -1.31 -2.24 4.71
N ILE A 145 -1.48 -3.42 4.11
CA ILE A 145 -2.76 -3.92 3.59
C ILE A 145 -3.25 -5.11 4.42
N PRO A 146 -4.56 -5.38 4.50
CA PRO A 146 -5.04 -6.59 5.18
C PRO A 146 -4.80 -7.83 4.30
N ARG A 147 -4.66 -9.02 4.91
CA ARG A 147 -4.60 -10.30 4.17
C ARG A 147 -5.83 -10.57 3.28
N SER A 148 -6.96 -9.96 3.58
CA SER A 148 -8.18 -10.00 2.76
C SER A 148 -8.13 -9.12 1.50
N PHE A 149 -7.02 -8.42 1.25
CA PHE A 149 -6.84 -7.63 0.05
C PHE A 149 -6.72 -8.53 -1.18
N GLN A 150 -7.58 -8.32 -2.18
CA GLN A 150 -7.56 -9.09 -3.43
C GLN A 150 -7.67 -8.16 -4.64
N GLY A 151 -6.60 -8.13 -5.45
CA GLY A 151 -6.58 -7.36 -6.69
C GLY A 151 -5.22 -6.81 -7.08
N PRO A 152 -5.18 -5.96 -8.13
CA PRO A 152 -3.92 -5.54 -8.72
C PRO A 152 -3.17 -4.49 -7.90
N PHE A 153 -1.85 -4.60 -7.94
CA PHE A 153 -0.91 -3.54 -7.56
C PHE A 153 -0.41 -2.86 -8.82
N LEU A 154 -0.73 -1.57 -8.92
CA LEU A 154 -0.45 -0.70 -10.05
C LEU A 154 0.73 0.19 -9.72
N THR A 155 1.80 0.07 -10.51
CA THR A 155 3.00 0.83 -10.23
C THR A 155 3.82 1.18 -11.48
N ALA A 156 4.48 2.33 -11.43
CA ALA A 156 5.41 2.75 -12.47
C ALA A 156 6.83 2.17 -12.29
N HIS A 157 7.09 1.34 -11.28
CA HIS A 157 8.39 0.67 -11.11
C HIS A 157 8.65 -0.20 -12.35
N PRO A 158 9.89 -0.36 -12.84
CA PRO A 158 11.16 0.21 -12.36
C PRO A 158 11.52 1.58 -12.97
N ARG A 159 10.55 2.43 -13.33
CA ARG A 159 10.84 3.75 -13.95
C ARG A 159 11.55 4.74 -13.03
N TRP A 160 11.53 4.52 -11.73
CA TRP A 160 12.12 5.42 -10.74
C TRP A 160 13.27 4.71 -10.03
N ASP A 161 14.25 5.47 -9.54
CA ASP A 161 15.53 4.95 -9.01
C ASP A 161 15.43 4.39 -7.58
N GLY A 162 14.21 4.39 -7.03
CA GLY A 162 13.92 3.89 -5.70
C GLY A 162 13.67 2.39 -5.71
N GLN A 163 13.35 1.84 -4.54
CA GLN A 163 13.09 0.41 -4.39
C GLN A 163 11.60 0.18 -4.16
N LEU A 164 11.05 -0.84 -4.81
CA LEU A 164 9.76 -1.43 -4.45
C LEU A 164 10.04 -2.77 -3.77
N THR A 165 9.66 -2.91 -2.50
CA THR A 165 9.82 -4.17 -1.76
C THR A 165 8.48 -4.64 -1.19
N PHE A 166 8.25 -5.94 -1.28
CA PHE A 166 7.11 -6.60 -0.66
C PHE A 166 7.58 -7.32 0.60
N GLY A 167 6.76 -7.33 1.65
CA GLY A 167 7.00 -8.19 2.80
C GLY A 167 6.86 -9.66 2.40
N PRO A 168 7.55 -10.61 3.05
CA PRO A 168 7.56 -12.01 2.63
C PRO A 168 6.16 -12.62 2.46
N GLY A 169 5.22 -12.29 3.35
CA GLY A 169 3.84 -12.76 3.24
C GLY A 169 3.07 -12.15 2.07
N VAL A 170 3.33 -10.89 1.73
CA VAL A 170 2.72 -10.23 0.56
C VAL A 170 3.30 -10.84 -0.72
N GLU A 171 4.63 -10.98 -0.77
CA GLU A 171 5.36 -11.53 -1.92
C GLU A 171 4.90 -12.94 -2.29
N ASN A 172 4.64 -13.79 -1.29
CA ASN A 172 4.14 -15.16 -1.51
C ASN A 172 2.76 -15.22 -2.16
N GLU A 173 1.96 -14.15 -2.06
CA GLU A 173 0.60 -14.07 -2.60
C GLU A 173 0.55 -13.24 -3.90
N LEU A 174 1.71 -12.89 -4.47
CA LEU A 174 1.79 -12.12 -5.72
C LEU A 174 1.87 -13.02 -6.95
N THR A 175 0.95 -12.77 -7.88
CA THR A 175 1.11 -13.15 -9.28
C THR A 175 1.68 -11.95 -10.05
N ILE A 176 2.85 -12.13 -10.67
CA ILE A 176 3.45 -11.11 -11.53
C ILE A 176 2.71 -11.12 -12.87
N LEU A 177 2.03 -10.02 -13.22
CA LEU A 177 1.34 -9.90 -14.51
C LEU A 177 2.24 -9.27 -15.57
N ARG A 178 3.05 -8.29 -15.16
CA ARG A 178 3.93 -7.54 -16.05
C ARG A 178 5.02 -6.83 -15.26
N GLU A 179 6.25 -6.86 -15.77
CA GLU A 179 7.37 -6.06 -15.26
C GLU A 179 8.20 -5.53 -16.43
N ASP A 180 7.75 -4.43 -17.02
CA ASP A 180 8.43 -3.81 -18.16
C ASP A 180 9.00 -2.45 -17.79
N ALA A 181 10.28 -2.23 -18.09
CA ALA A 181 10.89 -0.91 -18.05
C ALA A 181 10.31 0.03 -19.15
N ALA A 182 9.78 -0.53 -20.25
CA ALA A 182 9.13 0.23 -21.33
C ALA A 182 8.12 -0.62 -22.14
N PRO A 183 6.87 -0.16 -22.40
CA PRO A 183 6.24 1.02 -21.81
C PRO A 183 5.99 0.79 -20.30
N ALA A 184 6.47 1.75 -19.50
CA ALA A 184 6.84 1.63 -18.09
C ALA A 184 5.66 1.44 -17.14
N PHE A 185 5.29 0.19 -16.90
CA PHE A 185 4.28 -0.17 -15.92
C PHE A 185 4.52 -1.60 -15.45
N SER A 186 4.84 -1.76 -14.17
CA SER A 186 4.74 -3.06 -13.51
C SER A 186 3.33 -3.22 -12.96
N SER A 187 2.79 -4.42 -13.15
CA SER A 187 1.51 -4.81 -12.61
C SER A 187 1.67 -6.15 -11.93
N TYR A 188 1.24 -6.21 -10.69
CA TYR A 188 1.12 -7.44 -9.92
C TYR A 188 -0.35 -7.67 -9.61
N PHE A 189 -0.71 -8.90 -9.27
CA PHE A 189 -2.00 -9.24 -8.72
C PHE A 189 -1.79 -9.93 -7.38
N HIS A 190 -2.46 -9.45 -6.34
CA HIS A 190 -2.36 -10.01 -5.00
C HIS A 190 -3.58 -10.88 -4.69
N GLY A 191 -3.33 -12.09 -4.18
CA GLY A 191 -4.35 -13.10 -3.88
C GLY A 191 -4.68 -13.99 -5.08
N SER A 192 -5.89 -14.56 -5.09
CA SER A 192 -6.31 -15.52 -6.13
C SER A 192 -6.57 -14.83 -7.47
N TYR A 193 -5.63 -14.98 -8.40
CA TYR A 193 -5.74 -14.46 -9.77
C TYR A 193 -6.54 -15.42 -10.67
N ASP A 194 -7.62 -14.91 -11.29
CA ASP A 194 -8.32 -15.58 -12.39
C ASP A 194 -8.27 -14.70 -13.67
N PRO A 195 -7.63 -15.16 -14.76
CA PRO A 195 -7.57 -14.41 -16.02
C PRO A 195 -8.93 -14.21 -16.70
N ASN A 196 -9.97 -14.96 -16.32
CA ASN A 196 -11.32 -14.77 -16.84
C ASN A 196 -12.09 -13.68 -16.08
N GLU A 197 -11.71 -13.38 -14.84
CA GLU A 197 -12.33 -12.35 -14.01
C GLU A 197 -11.59 -11.01 -14.11
N TYR A 198 -10.25 -11.05 -14.21
CA TYR A 198 -9.43 -9.85 -14.30
C TYR A 198 -9.04 -9.52 -15.75
N LEU A 199 -9.69 -8.50 -16.32
CA LEU A 199 -9.34 -7.95 -17.63
C LEU A 199 -8.37 -6.77 -17.51
N ASP A 200 -8.74 -5.78 -16.70
CA ASP A 200 -7.89 -4.65 -16.35
C ASP A 200 -8.31 -4.03 -15.01
N ALA A 201 -7.45 -3.20 -14.44
CA ALA A 201 -7.74 -2.56 -13.16
C ALA A 201 -8.95 -1.61 -13.19
N ARG A 202 -9.32 -1.05 -14.34
CA ARG A 202 -10.44 -0.09 -14.45
C ARG A 202 -11.78 -0.80 -14.34
N THR A 203 -11.86 -2.01 -14.87
CA THR A 203 -13.05 -2.88 -14.88
C THR A 203 -13.09 -3.82 -13.67
N TRP A 204 -11.95 -4.06 -13.03
CA TRP A 204 -11.87 -4.81 -11.77
C TRP A 204 -12.76 -4.20 -10.68
N LEU A 205 -13.58 -5.04 -10.04
CA LEU A 205 -14.52 -4.63 -8.99
C LEU A 205 -13.97 -4.82 -7.58
N GLY A 206 -12.90 -5.59 -7.42
CA GLY A 206 -12.24 -5.83 -6.14
C GLY A 206 -11.32 -4.68 -5.72
N ASP A 207 -10.32 -5.02 -4.90
CA ASP A 207 -9.38 -4.06 -4.38
C ASP A 207 -8.36 -3.63 -5.45
N VAL A 208 -7.83 -2.41 -5.34
CA VAL A 208 -6.76 -1.90 -6.20
C VAL A 208 -5.82 -1.06 -5.35
N LEU A 209 -4.52 -1.30 -5.47
CA LEU A 209 -3.49 -0.48 -4.84
C LEU A 209 -2.69 0.20 -5.94
N SER A 210 -2.63 1.52 -5.96
CA SER A 210 -1.73 2.27 -6.81
C SER A 210 -0.65 2.97 -5.99
N VAL A 211 0.61 2.70 -6.32
CA VAL A 211 1.78 3.27 -5.65
C VAL A 211 2.82 3.76 -6.66
N GLY A 212 3.61 4.76 -6.25
CA GLY A 212 4.81 5.16 -6.98
C GLY A 212 4.61 6.26 -8.01
N LYS A 213 4.48 7.50 -7.53
CA LYS A 213 4.47 8.73 -8.35
C LYS A 213 5.70 9.62 -8.12
N GLY A 214 6.78 9.11 -7.52
CA GLY A 214 8.01 9.85 -7.19
C GLY A 214 9.24 9.24 -7.85
N GLU A 215 10.24 10.05 -8.18
CA GLU A 215 11.41 9.62 -8.97
C GLU A 215 12.46 8.82 -8.17
N LYS A 216 12.42 8.86 -6.83
CA LYS A 216 13.43 8.24 -5.94
C LYS A 216 12.84 7.61 -4.69
N ASN A 217 11.54 7.31 -4.68
CA ASN A 217 10.87 6.83 -3.47
C ASN A 217 11.13 5.34 -3.21
N THR A 218 11.43 5.01 -1.95
CA THR A 218 11.40 3.63 -1.47
C THR A 218 9.99 3.31 -1.01
N ILE A 219 9.39 2.30 -1.61
CA ILE A 219 8.04 1.82 -1.33
C ILE A 219 8.13 0.45 -0.70
N ARG A 220 7.49 0.28 0.46
CA ARG A 220 7.35 -0.99 1.16
C ARG A 220 5.88 -1.35 1.29
N ILE A 221 5.50 -2.53 0.84
CA ILE A 221 4.13 -3.04 1.00
C ILE A 221 4.17 -4.25 1.93
N LEU A 222 3.41 -4.19 3.02
CA LEU A 222 3.41 -5.15 4.11
C LEU A 222 1.98 -5.55 4.48
N TYR A 223 1.80 -6.66 5.20
CA TYR A 223 0.52 -6.96 5.84
C TYR A 223 0.32 -6.15 7.12
N SER A 224 -0.92 -5.74 7.38
CA SER A 224 -1.31 -4.95 8.57
C SER A 224 -1.37 -5.74 9.88
N ASP A 225 -1.36 -7.07 9.78
CA ASP A 225 -1.64 -8.08 10.79
C ASP A 225 -0.58 -9.19 10.86
#